data_AF-A0A3Q2XPN0-F1
#
_entry.id   AF-A0A3Q2XPN0-F1
#
_cell.length_a   1.000
_cell.length_b   1.000
_cell.length_c   1.000
_cell.angle_alpha   90.00
_cell.angle_beta   90.00
_cell.angle_gamma   90.00
#
_symmetry.space_group_name_H-M   'P 1'
#
loop_
_entity.id
_entity.type
_entity.pdbx_description
1 polymer ?
#
loop_
_entity_poly.entity_id
_entity_poly.type
_entity_poly.pdbx_seq_one_letter_code
_entity_poly.pdbx_strand_id
1 'polypeptide(L)'
;MVSHKVLVAVLLLNVYIGVQSFLCLFGGVLLSVVFALAFLNGPRLLDWASSPPHLQFNKYVLTGYRPVSSVQECIRSLFYLHNELGNIYTHGALPILYSTLLCYPLIRTAALSIYILLSSYGIYCAVTARSSVRRLRSFAWQALFRFSFFVLRWAGVGGGSPTSLRHFLTMDALAVLGGVINIARIPERFRPGLFDYWCNSHQIMHVLVVGSILYLHWGVLDDLLWINSYNCPSD
;
A
#
# COMPACT_ATOMS: atom_id res chain seq x y z
N MET A 1 -5.42 -34.26 2.90
CA MET A 1 -5.56 -33.30 4.02
C MET A 1 -4.19 -32.78 4.39
N VAL A 2 -3.85 -31.57 3.96
CA VAL A 2 -2.56 -30.93 4.30
C VAL A 2 -2.71 -30.24 5.65
N SER A 3 -1.81 -30.53 6.59
CA SER A 3 -1.88 -30.03 7.96
C SER A 3 -1.75 -28.49 8.02
N HIS A 4 -2.56 -27.86 8.86
CA HIS A 4 -2.69 -26.40 9.02
C HIS A 4 -1.36 -25.69 9.34
N LYS A 5 -0.37 -26.42 9.90
CA LYS A 5 0.99 -25.90 10.16
C LYS A 5 1.85 -25.80 8.89
N VAL A 6 1.59 -26.64 7.87
CA VAL A 6 2.29 -26.63 6.56
C VAL A 6 1.72 -25.53 5.66
N LEU A 7 0.41 -25.22 5.74
CA LEU A 7 -0.20 -24.10 5.02
C LEU A 7 0.24 -22.74 5.58
N VAL A 8 0.41 -22.64 6.91
CA VAL A 8 0.98 -21.46 7.58
C VAL A 8 2.47 -21.30 7.26
N ALA A 9 3.24 -22.39 7.18
CA ALA A 9 4.64 -22.34 6.75
C ALA A 9 4.79 -21.90 5.28
N VAL A 10 3.89 -22.30 4.37
CA VAL A 10 3.93 -21.90 2.95
C VAL A 10 3.42 -20.47 2.72
N LEU A 11 2.47 -19.97 3.53
CA LEU A 11 2.07 -18.56 3.50
C LEU A 11 3.14 -17.64 4.10
N LEU A 12 3.79 -18.05 5.19
CA LEU A 12 4.95 -17.35 5.75
C LEU A 12 6.16 -17.42 4.79
N LEU A 13 6.34 -18.50 4.03
CA LEU A 13 7.37 -18.61 2.98
C LEU A 13 7.06 -17.69 1.78
N ASN A 14 5.79 -17.39 1.47
CA ASN A 14 5.39 -16.43 0.41
C ASN A 14 5.48 -14.96 0.87
N VAL A 15 5.23 -14.69 2.16
CA VAL A 15 5.54 -13.40 2.80
C VAL A 15 7.06 -13.20 2.91
N TYR A 16 7.81 -14.28 3.15
CA TYR A 16 9.28 -14.29 3.14
C TYR A 16 9.85 -14.11 1.73
N ILE A 17 9.34 -14.79 0.68
CA ILE A 17 9.83 -14.68 -0.72
C ILE A 17 9.47 -13.32 -1.37
N GLY A 18 8.37 -12.69 -0.96
CA GLY A 18 8.02 -11.31 -1.34
C GLY A 18 8.94 -10.25 -0.71
N VAL A 19 9.42 -10.50 0.51
CA VAL A 19 10.42 -9.70 1.23
C VAL A 19 11.85 -10.02 0.74
N GLN A 20 12.14 -11.26 0.33
CA GLN A 20 13.44 -11.77 -0.17
C GLN A 20 13.93 -11.06 -1.44
N SER A 21 13.03 -10.57 -2.27
CA SER A 21 13.34 -10.19 -3.64
C SER A 21 13.71 -8.71 -3.83
N PHE A 22 13.45 -7.87 -2.82
CA PHE A 22 13.89 -6.48 -2.76
C PHE A 22 15.25 -6.32 -2.05
N LEU A 23 15.73 -7.36 -1.38
CA LEU A 23 16.90 -7.34 -0.49
C LEU A 23 18.20 -7.87 -1.12
N CYS A 24 18.16 -8.29 -2.39
CA CYS A 24 19.31 -8.93 -3.06
C CYS A 24 20.20 -7.95 -3.86
N LEU A 25 19.97 -6.62 -3.81
CA LEU A 25 20.64 -5.63 -4.67
C LEU A 25 21.29 -4.46 -3.91
N PHE A 26 22.01 -4.76 -2.83
CA PHE A 26 23.03 -3.95 -2.11
C PHE A 26 22.64 -3.33 -0.75
N GLY A 27 23.32 -3.82 0.31
CA GLY A 27 23.76 -3.02 1.45
C GLY A 27 22.88 -3.07 2.70
N GLY A 28 23.11 -4.08 3.54
CA GLY A 28 22.35 -4.43 4.75
C GLY A 28 22.19 -3.40 5.87
N VAL A 29 22.50 -2.10 5.69
CA VAL A 29 22.39 -1.09 6.75
C VAL A 29 20.97 -0.55 6.88
N LEU A 30 20.25 -0.28 5.79
CA LEU A 30 18.85 0.17 5.90
C LEU A 30 17.90 -0.97 6.27
N LEU A 31 18.23 -2.22 5.92
CA LEU A 31 17.48 -3.39 6.36
C LEU A 31 17.75 -3.70 7.84
N SER A 32 18.98 -3.62 8.32
CA SER A 32 19.22 -3.73 9.77
C SER A 32 18.66 -2.54 10.53
N VAL A 33 18.55 -1.35 9.92
CA VAL A 33 17.83 -0.21 10.52
C VAL A 33 16.31 -0.42 10.46
N VAL A 34 15.67 -0.81 9.36
CA VAL A 34 14.22 -1.06 9.30
C VAL A 34 13.82 -2.31 10.09
N PHE A 35 14.68 -3.32 10.21
CA PHE A 35 14.45 -4.49 11.07
C PHE A 35 14.74 -4.14 12.54
N ALA A 36 15.80 -3.38 12.85
CA ALA A 36 15.98 -2.79 14.19
C ALA A 36 14.86 -1.80 14.53
N LEU A 37 14.22 -1.20 13.51
CA LEU A 37 13.10 -0.29 13.66
C LEU A 37 11.75 -1.01 13.74
N ALA A 38 11.58 -2.17 13.09
CA ALA A 38 10.45 -3.10 13.25
C ALA A 38 10.42 -3.71 14.67
N PHE A 39 11.55 -3.65 15.36
CA PHE A 39 11.72 -3.87 16.80
C PHE A 39 11.93 -2.57 17.59
N LEU A 40 11.62 -1.39 17.05
CA LEU A 40 11.43 -0.22 17.90
C LEU A 40 10.34 -0.57 18.91
N ASN A 41 10.55 -0.15 20.15
CA ASN A 41 9.53 -0.18 21.18
C ASN A 41 8.28 0.54 20.66
N GLY A 42 7.32 -0.24 20.15
CA GLY A 42 5.97 0.19 19.85
C GLY A 42 5.16 0.27 21.13
N PRO A 43 4.01 0.96 21.11
CA PRO A 43 3.10 0.94 22.24
C PRO A 43 2.60 -0.48 22.50
N ARG A 44 2.19 -0.75 23.74
CA ARG A 44 1.58 -2.03 24.10
C ARG A 44 0.33 -2.26 23.25
N LEU A 45 0.34 -3.33 22.46
CA LEU A 45 -0.80 -3.72 21.64
C LEU A 45 -1.93 -4.26 22.52
N LEU A 46 -3.16 -4.06 22.05
CA LEU A 46 -4.38 -4.45 22.73
C LEU A 46 -4.84 -5.83 22.26
N ASP A 47 -5.50 -6.53 23.18
CA ASP A 47 -6.27 -7.73 22.90
C ASP A 47 -7.65 -7.33 22.37
N TRP A 48 -8.31 -8.23 21.64
CA TRP A 48 -9.63 -8.00 21.02
C TRP A 48 -10.65 -7.42 22.00
N ALA A 49 -10.78 -8.03 23.18
CA ALA A 49 -11.71 -7.60 24.22
C ALA A 49 -11.41 -6.20 24.78
N SER A 50 -10.15 -5.76 24.69
CA SER A 50 -9.68 -4.44 25.13
C SER A 50 -9.63 -3.40 24.01
N SER A 51 -9.87 -3.82 22.76
CA SER A 51 -9.87 -2.93 21.60
C SER A 51 -11.18 -2.13 21.50
N PRO A 52 -11.18 -0.93 20.90
CA PRO A 52 -12.40 -0.15 20.67
C PRO A 52 -13.49 -0.93 19.94
N PRO A 53 -14.78 -0.72 20.24
CA PRO A 53 -15.89 -1.49 19.66
C PRO A 53 -15.92 -1.49 18.13
N HIS A 54 -15.51 -0.37 17.51
CA HIS A 54 -15.46 -0.23 16.05
C HIS A 54 -14.35 -1.06 15.38
N LEU A 55 -13.37 -1.56 16.14
CA LEU A 55 -12.30 -2.45 15.65
C LEU A 55 -12.57 -3.94 15.93
N GLN A 56 -13.64 -4.27 16.69
CA GLN A 56 -13.99 -5.64 17.07
C GLN A 56 -14.81 -6.39 16.01
N PHE A 57 -14.56 -6.15 14.72
CA PHE A 57 -15.32 -6.77 13.63
C PHE A 57 -15.01 -8.27 13.44
N ASN A 58 -13.85 -8.75 13.92
CA ASN A 58 -13.44 -10.14 13.76
C ASN A 58 -13.07 -10.78 15.09
N LYS A 59 -14.01 -11.54 15.67
CA LYS A 59 -13.85 -12.25 16.96
C LYS A 59 -12.76 -13.33 16.98
N TYR A 60 -12.20 -13.69 15.83
CA TYR A 60 -11.15 -14.71 15.71
C TYR A 60 -9.73 -14.12 15.73
N VAL A 61 -9.59 -12.81 15.52
CA VAL A 61 -8.32 -12.10 15.65
C VAL A 61 -8.24 -11.56 17.06
N LEU A 62 -7.48 -12.24 17.92
CA LEU A 62 -7.54 -12.06 19.37
C LEU A 62 -6.55 -11.01 19.91
N THR A 63 -5.47 -10.72 19.20
CA THR A 63 -4.37 -9.87 19.69
C THR A 63 -3.78 -9.00 18.58
N GLY A 64 -2.94 -8.04 18.97
CA GLY A 64 -2.16 -7.22 18.04
C GLY A 64 -2.83 -5.94 17.59
N TYR A 65 -3.93 -5.51 18.23
CA TYR A 65 -4.65 -4.28 17.91
C TYR A 65 -3.87 -3.05 18.37
N ARG A 66 -3.86 -2.00 17.56
CA ARG A 66 -3.27 -0.72 17.96
C ARG A 66 -4.17 -0.04 19.01
N PRO A 67 -3.58 0.61 20.03
CA PRO A 67 -4.33 1.53 20.86
C PRO A 67 -4.79 2.73 20.03
N VAL A 68 -5.76 3.49 20.54
CA VAL A 68 -6.19 4.75 19.92
C VAL A 68 -4.95 5.64 19.73
N SER A 69 -4.71 6.04 18.48
CA SER A 69 -3.45 6.63 18.05
C SER A 69 -3.69 7.99 17.39
N SER A 70 -2.80 8.94 17.64
CA SER A 70 -2.70 10.21 16.92
C SER A 70 -2.15 10.02 15.50
N VAL A 71 -2.22 11.06 14.66
CA VAL A 71 -1.67 11.04 13.29
C VAL A 71 -0.18 10.66 13.27
N GLN A 72 0.60 11.19 14.22
CA GLN A 72 2.03 10.90 14.31
C GLN A 72 2.31 9.45 14.75
N GLU A 73 1.45 8.89 15.60
CA GLU A 73 1.53 7.49 16.01
C GLU A 73 1.07 6.52 14.91
N CYS A 74 0.09 6.94 14.09
CA CYS A 74 -0.27 6.22 12.87
C CYS A 74 0.90 6.15 11.88
N ILE A 75 1.64 7.24 11.66
CA ILE A 75 2.84 7.22 10.81
C ILE A 75 3.91 6.32 11.43
N ARG A 76 4.10 6.38 12.75
CA ARG A 76 5.04 5.52 13.47
C ARG A 76 4.67 4.04 13.39
N SER A 77 3.39 3.71 13.26
CA SER A 77 2.90 2.33 13.16
C SER A 77 3.25 1.61 11.86
N LEU A 78 3.65 2.34 10.83
CA LEU A 78 4.25 1.75 9.63
C LEU A 78 5.56 1.02 9.94
N PHE A 79 6.18 1.32 11.08
CA PHE A 79 7.48 0.82 11.46
C PHE A 79 7.45 -0.15 12.64
N TYR A 80 6.29 -0.64 13.11
CA TYR A 80 6.24 -1.71 14.14
C TYR A 80 5.16 -2.76 13.84
N LEU A 81 5.33 -3.98 14.35
CA LEU A 81 4.45 -5.09 14.04
C LEU A 81 3.08 -4.95 14.70
N HIS A 82 2.00 -5.00 13.91
CA HIS A 82 0.63 -5.05 14.40
C HIS A 82 -0.28 -5.78 13.40
N ASN A 83 -1.49 -6.12 13.81
CA ASN A 83 -2.43 -6.95 13.02
C ASN A 83 -2.85 -6.32 11.68
N GLU A 84 -2.94 -5.00 11.60
CA GLU A 84 -3.23 -4.27 10.35
C GLU A 84 -2.00 -4.03 9.45
N LEU A 85 -0.78 -4.35 9.87
CA LEU A 85 0.44 -4.02 9.12
C LEU A 85 0.47 -4.73 7.76
N GLY A 86 0.09 -6.00 7.73
CA GLY A 86 -0.04 -6.77 6.50
C GLY A 86 -1.01 -6.10 5.53
N ASN A 87 -2.22 -5.76 6.01
CA ASN A 87 -3.26 -5.11 5.21
C ASN A 87 -2.79 -3.76 4.64
N ILE A 88 -2.09 -2.93 5.44
CA ILE A 88 -1.60 -1.63 4.99
C ILE A 88 -0.58 -1.77 3.86
N TYR A 89 0.37 -2.70 3.98
CA TYR A 89 1.46 -2.88 3.02
C TYR A 89 1.06 -3.68 1.77
N THR A 90 0.13 -4.63 1.87
CA THR A 90 -0.29 -5.46 0.72
C THR A 90 -1.42 -4.86 -0.09
N HIS A 91 -2.19 -3.92 0.47
CA HIS A 91 -3.52 -3.59 -0.05
C HIS A 91 -3.83 -2.10 -0.19
N GLY A 92 -2.86 -1.19 -0.23
CA GLY A 92 -3.11 0.25 -0.29
C GLY A 92 -4.18 0.71 -1.31
N ALA A 93 -4.27 0.07 -2.49
CA ALA A 93 -5.30 0.36 -3.49
C ALA A 93 -6.62 -0.43 -3.35
N LEU A 94 -6.69 -1.50 -2.55
CA LEU A 94 -7.94 -2.27 -2.36
C LEU A 94 -9.07 -1.44 -1.72
N PRO A 95 -8.81 -0.55 -0.73
CA PRO A 95 -9.84 0.36 -0.22
C PRO A 95 -10.48 1.20 -1.33
N ILE A 96 -9.72 1.61 -2.34
CA ILE A 96 -10.21 2.38 -3.49
C ILE A 96 -11.21 1.54 -4.30
N LEU A 97 -10.83 0.30 -4.66
CA LEU A 97 -11.70 -0.60 -5.44
C LEU A 97 -12.93 -1.00 -4.62
N TYR A 98 -12.76 -1.26 -3.33
CA TYR A 98 -13.83 -1.65 -2.41
C TYR A 98 -14.89 -0.55 -2.30
N SER A 99 -14.48 0.68 -2.03
CA SER A 99 -15.37 1.83 -1.90
C SER A 99 -16.03 2.21 -3.23
N THR A 100 -15.33 2.08 -4.36
CA THR A 100 -15.91 2.32 -5.69
C THR A 100 -17.02 1.33 -6.01
N LEU A 101 -16.86 0.06 -5.63
CA LEU A 101 -17.82 -1.00 -5.91
C LEU A 101 -18.64 -1.39 -4.67
N LEU A 102 -18.83 -0.46 -3.73
CA LEU A 102 -19.48 -0.74 -2.45
C LEU A 102 -20.84 -1.43 -2.64
N CYS A 103 -21.64 -0.95 -3.60
CA CYS A 103 -22.99 -1.41 -3.88
C CYS A 103 -23.06 -2.62 -4.84
N TYR A 104 -21.93 -3.10 -5.37
CA TYR A 104 -21.88 -4.18 -6.36
C TYR A 104 -21.04 -5.37 -5.84
N PRO A 105 -21.56 -6.20 -4.93
CA PRO A 105 -20.76 -7.17 -4.17
C PRO A 105 -20.08 -8.25 -5.03
N LEU A 106 -20.75 -8.73 -6.09
CA LEU A 106 -20.18 -9.73 -7.00
C LEU A 106 -19.02 -9.14 -7.81
N ILE A 107 -19.25 -7.98 -8.43
CA ILE A 107 -18.26 -7.26 -9.24
C ILE A 107 -17.07 -6.84 -8.37
N ARG A 108 -17.34 -6.38 -7.14
CA ARG A 108 -16.32 -6.02 -6.15
C ARG A 108 -15.39 -7.19 -5.86
N THR A 109 -15.94 -8.36 -5.56
CA THR A 109 -15.14 -9.54 -5.22
C THR A 109 -14.28 -9.99 -6.40
N ALA A 110 -14.85 -9.98 -7.61
CA ALA A 110 -14.10 -10.28 -8.83
C ALA A 110 -12.98 -9.27 -9.08
N ALA A 111 -13.27 -7.96 -8.99
CA ALA A 111 -12.31 -6.89 -9.22
C ALA A 111 -11.14 -6.91 -8.21
N LEU A 112 -11.43 -7.13 -6.92
CA LEU A 112 -10.40 -7.26 -5.89
C LEU A 112 -9.51 -8.48 -6.14
N SER A 113 -10.12 -9.62 -6.52
CA SER A 113 -9.37 -10.84 -6.83
C SER A 113 -8.45 -10.65 -8.05
N ILE A 114 -8.96 -10.04 -9.12
CA ILE A 114 -8.19 -9.70 -10.33
C ILE A 114 -7.03 -8.77 -9.96
N TYR A 115 -7.28 -7.75 -9.13
CA TYR A 115 -6.25 -6.80 -8.73
C TYR A 115 -5.12 -7.47 -7.93
N ILE A 116 -5.44 -8.40 -7.03
CA ILE A 116 -4.45 -9.15 -6.26
C ILE A 116 -3.59 -10.02 -7.19
N LEU A 117 -4.21 -10.70 -8.16
CA LEU A 117 -3.49 -11.51 -9.15
C LEU A 117 -2.57 -10.65 -10.01
N LEU A 118 -3.08 -9.51 -10.49
CA LEU A 118 -2.33 -8.58 -11.31
C LEU A 118 -1.15 -7.96 -10.56
N SER A 119 -1.35 -7.62 -9.28
CA SER A 119 -0.30 -7.10 -8.40
C SER A 119 0.77 -8.17 -8.15
N SER A 120 0.35 -9.43 -7.92
CA SER A 120 1.27 -10.56 -7.74
C SER A 120 2.12 -10.80 -9.00
N TYR A 121 1.50 -10.74 -10.18
CA TYR A 121 2.20 -10.85 -11.45
C TYR A 121 3.17 -9.67 -11.69
N GLY A 122 2.73 -8.44 -11.41
CA GLY A 122 3.57 -7.24 -11.51
C GLY A 122 4.81 -7.31 -10.62
N ILE A 123 4.66 -7.78 -9.38
CA ILE A 123 5.78 -8.01 -8.46
C ILE A 123 6.73 -9.07 -9.02
N TYR A 124 6.22 -10.21 -9.49
CA TYR A 124 7.04 -11.24 -10.13
C TYR A 124 7.87 -10.68 -11.30
N CYS A 125 7.24 -9.91 -12.20
CA CYS A 125 7.93 -9.26 -13.31
C CYS A 125 8.95 -8.21 -12.86
N ALA A 126 8.65 -7.44 -11.81
CA ALA A 126 9.55 -6.43 -11.27
C ALA A 126 10.80 -7.06 -10.63
N VAL A 127 10.63 -8.16 -9.88
CA VAL A 127 11.73 -8.89 -9.24
C VAL A 127 12.65 -9.54 -10.28
N THR A 128 12.07 -10.13 -11.32
CA THR A 128 12.82 -10.81 -12.39
C THR A 128 13.40 -9.83 -13.43
N ALA A 129 13.05 -8.55 -13.37
CA ALA A 129 13.51 -7.54 -14.31
C ALA A 129 14.97 -7.10 -14.04
N ARG A 130 15.77 -7.18 -15.11
CA ARG A 130 17.19 -6.77 -15.14
C ARG A 130 17.40 -5.26 -15.35
N SER A 131 16.37 -4.53 -15.76
CA SER A 131 16.44 -3.09 -16.05
C SER A 131 15.39 -2.33 -15.25
N SER A 132 15.75 -1.15 -14.72
CA SER A 132 14.85 -0.26 -13.98
C SER A 132 13.61 0.15 -14.78
N VAL A 133 13.72 0.28 -16.10
CA VAL A 133 12.59 0.58 -16.98
C VAL A 133 11.61 -0.59 -17.05
N ARG A 134 12.11 -1.83 -17.12
CA ARG A 134 11.28 -3.03 -17.06
C ARG A 134 10.61 -3.18 -15.70
N ARG A 135 11.28 -2.81 -14.61
CA ARG A 135 10.71 -2.78 -13.25
C ARG A 135 9.52 -1.83 -13.18
N LEU A 136 9.67 -0.59 -13.63
CA LEU A 136 8.57 0.38 -13.64
C LEU A 136 7.41 -0.08 -14.53
N ARG A 137 7.70 -0.58 -15.73
CA ARG A 137 6.69 -1.11 -16.65
C ARG A 137 5.89 -2.29 -16.09
N SER A 138 6.46 -3.07 -15.17
CA SER A 138 5.78 -4.23 -14.57
C SER A 138 4.54 -3.83 -13.76
N PHE A 139 4.47 -2.57 -13.31
CA PHE A 139 3.32 -2.03 -12.57
C PHE A 139 2.32 -1.29 -13.46
N ALA A 140 2.59 -1.17 -14.76
CA ALA A 140 1.73 -0.39 -15.68
C ALA A 140 0.31 -0.96 -15.74
N TRP A 141 0.16 -2.28 -15.83
CA TRP A 141 -1.16 -2.92 -15.85
C TRP A 141 -1.94 -2.70 -14.56
N GLN A 142 -1.26 -2.76 -13.42
CA GLN A 142 -1.88 -2.48 -12.11
C GLN A 142 -2.35 -1.02 -12.02
N ALA A 143 -1.55 -0.07 -12.52
CA ALA A 143 -1.92 1.34 -12.58
C ALA A 143 -3.09 1.60 -13.53
N LEU A 144 -3.09 1.00 -14.72
CA LEU A 144 -4.19 1.11 -15.69
C LEU A 144 -5.49 0.54 -15.14
N PHE A 145 -5.42 -0.62 -14.48
CA PHE A 145 -6.60 -1.21 -13.84
C PHE A 145 -7.14 -0.30 -12.74
N ARG A 146 -6.28 0.33 -11.93
CA ARG A 146 -6.74 1.31 -10.93
C ARG A 146 -7.34 2.56 -11.58
N PHE A 147 -6.74 3.05 -12.67
CA PHE A 147 -7.21 4.25 -13.36
C PHE A 147 -8.60 4.06 -13.98
N SER A 148 -8.98 2.84 -14.39
CA SER A 148 -10.35 2.58 -14.85
C SER A 148 -11.39 2.84 -13.75
N PHE A 149 -11.08 2.57 -12.48
CA PHE A 149 -11.96 2.90 -11.35
C PHE A 149 -12.05 4.41 -11.08
N PHE A 150 -10.99 5.15 -11.35
CA PHE A 150 -11.05 6.62 -11.31
C PHE A 150 -11.99 7.17 -12.38
N VAL A 151 -11.98 6.58 -13.57
CA VAL A 151 -12.92 6.94 -14.65
C VAL A 151 -14.35 6.59 -14.24
N LEU A 152 -14.60 5.43 -13.64
CA LEU A 152 -15.92 5.06 -13.13
C LEU A 152 -16.43 6.10 -12.11
N ARG A 153 -15.61 6.46 -11.12
CA ARG A 153 -15.95 7.50 -10.13
C ARG A 153 -16.22 8.85 -10.78
N TRP A 154 -15.38 9.26 -11.73
CA TRP A 154 -15.57 10.50 -12.46
C TRP A 154 -16.88 10.54 -13.26
N ALA A 155 -17.26 9.40 -13.86
CA ALA A 155 -18.51 9.24 -14.58
C ALA A 155 -19.75 9.14 -13.66
N GLY A 156 -19.58 9.19 -12.33
CA GLY A 156 -20.66 9.03 -11.37
C GLY A 156 -21.18 7.58 -11.26
N VAL A 157 -20.40 6.62 -11.74
CA VAL A 157 -20.74 5.18 -11.69
C VAL A 157 -20.01 4.53 -10.52
N GLY A 158 -20.77 3.96 -9.58
CA GLY A 158 -20.23 3.37 -8.35
C GLY A 158 -20.35 4.30 -7.15
N GLY A 159 -19.49 4.10 -6.16
CA GLY A 159 -19.43 4.87 -4.92
C GLY A 159 -18.08 5.56 -4.69
N GLY A 160 -17.91 6.11 -3.49
CA GLY A 160 -16.71 6.81 -3.05
C GLY A 160 -16.94 8.32 -2.88
N SER A 161 -16.14 8.93 -2.02
CA SER A 161 -16.19 10.37 -1.79
C SER A 161 -15.77 11.14 -3.06
N PRO A 162 -16.43 12.25 -3.42
CA PRO A 162 -15.98 13.13 -4.49
C PRO A 162 -14.59 13.74 -4.22
N THR A 163 -14.22 13.93 -2.94
CA THR A 163 -12.93 14.52 -2.55
C THR A 163 -11.79 13.51 -2.64
N SER A 164 -12.05 12.23 -2.37
CA SER A 164 -11.02 11.17 -2.35
C SER A 164 -10.41 10.93 -3.73
N LEU A 165 -11.18 11.13 -4.82
CA LEU A 165 -10.68 10.98 -6.19
C LEU A 165 -9.47 11.88 -6.47
N ARG A 166 -9.50 13.14 -6.00
CA ARG A 166 -8.38 14.08 -6.17
C ARG A 166 -7.14 13.61 -5.42
N HIS A 167 -7.33 13.07 -4.21
CA HIS A 167 -6.25 12.50 -3.41
C HIS A 167 -5.60 11.30 -4.12
N PHE A 168 -6.40 10.39 -4.70
CA PHE A 168 -5.86 9.23 -5.41
C PHE A 168 -5.18 9.58 -6.73
N LEU A 169 -5.67 10.57 -7.47
CA LEU A 169 -5.00 11.08 -8.67
C LEU A 169 -3.64 11.72 -8.30
N THR A 170 -3.60 12.46 -7.19
CA THR A 170 -2.35 13.09 -6.69
C THR A 170 -1.35 12.04 -6.22
N MET A 171 -1.82 11.00 -5.50
CA MET A 171 -1.01 9.84 -5.14
C MET A 171 -0.31 9.22 -6.37
N ASP A 172 -1.06 8.95 -7.44
CA ASP A 172 -0.54 8.33 -8.65
C ASP A 172 0.42 9.25 -9.40
N ALA A 173 0.10 10.54 -9.49
CA ALA A 173 0.98 11.53 -10.11
C ALA A 173 2.33 11.61 -9.39
N LEU A 174 2.34 11.66 -8.05
CA LEU A 174 3.57 11.70 -7.26
C LEU A 174 4.40 10.41 -7.42
N ALA A 175 3.75 9.25 -7.41
CA ALA A 175 4.44 7.96 -7.58
C ALA A 175 5.08 7.84 -8.97
N VAL A 176 4.36 8.21 -10.03
CA VAL A 176 4.87 8.20 -11.42
C VAL A 176 6.00 9.21 -11.57
N LEU A 177 5.82 10.44 -11.07
CA LEU A 177 6.84 11.49 -11.13
C LEU A 177 8.13 11.05 -10.44
N GLY A 178 8.04 10.49 -9.22
CA GLY A 178 9.21 9.97 -8.51
C GLY A 178 9.91 8.85 -9.27
N GLY A 179 9.15 7.91 -9.85
CA GLY A 179 9.70 6.84 -10.69
C GLY A 179 10.43 7.37 -11.94
N VAL A 180 9.84 8.35 -12.62
CA VAL A 180 10.44 8.99 -13.81
C VAL A 180 11.72 9.75 -13.45
N ILE A 181 11.71 10.56 -12.39
CA ILE A 181 12.89 11.30 -11.91
C ILE A 181 14.04 10.33 -11.61
N ASN A 182 13.75 9.23 -10.91
CA ASN A 182 14.75 8.22 -10.55
C ASN A 182 15.32 7.46 -11.76
N ILE A 183 14.50 7.17 -12.77
CA ILE A 183 14.98 6.55 -14.02
C ILE A 183 15.80 7.55 -14.85
N ALA A 184 15.36 8.81 -14.91
CA ALA A 184 16.03 9.87 -15.68
C ALA A 184 17.35 10.33 -15.05
N ARG A 185 17.59 9.99 -13.77
CA ARG A 185 18.78 10.39 -12.96
C ARG A 185 18.89 11.90 -12.81
N ILE A 186 17.77 12.58 -12.60
CA ILE A 186 17.72 14.04 -12.45
C ILE A 186 17.65 14.37 -10.96
N PRO A 187 18.43 15.35 -10.45
CA PRO A 187 19.28 16.31 -11.18
C PRO A 187 20.74 15.87 -11.41
N GLU A 188 21.20 14.75 -10.84
CA GLU A 188 22.62 14.36 -10.85
C GLU A 188 23.20 14.19 -12.25
N ARG A 189 22.37 13.88 -13.25
CA ARG A 189 22.73 13.84 -14.67
C ARG A 189 23.27 15.18 -15.19
N PHE A 190 22.81 16.31 -14.63
CA PHE A 190 23.20 17.64 -15.10
C PHE A 190 24.48 18.16 -14.42
N ARG A 191 24.75 17.76 -13.18
CA ARG A 191 25.94 18.16 -12.41
C ARG A 191 26.49 16.96 -11.61
N PRO A 192 27.24 16.05 -12.26
CA PRO A 192 27.84 14.90 -11.58
C PRO A 192 28.74 15.33 -10.41
N GLY A 193 28.66 14.64 -9.28
CA GLY A 193 29.43 14.93 -8.06
C GLY A 193 28.79 15.92 -7.09
N LEU A 194 27.87 16.79 -7.55
CA LEU A 194 27.24 17.80 -6.68
C LEU A 194 26.16 17.22 -5.76
N PHE A 195 25.45 16.19 -6.24
CA PHE A 195 24.27 15.62 -5.59
C PHE A 195 24.53 14.27 -4.92
N ASP A 196 25.80 13.90 -4.70
CA ASP A 196 26.19 12.57 -4.24
C ASP A 196 25.64 12.26 -2.84
N TYR A 197 25.62 13.26 -1.95
CA TYR A 197 25.11 13.12 -0.57
C TYR A 197 23.63 13.50 -0.43
N TRP A 198 23.19 14.53 -1.15
CA TRP A 198 21.86 15.15 -0.98
C TRP A 198 21.20 15.44 -2.32
N CYS A 199 19.88 15.28 -2.35
CA CYS A 199 19.01 15.61 -3.49
C CYS A 199 19.35 14.87 -4.80
N ASN A 200 19.97 13.69 -4.74
CA ASN A 200 20.00 12.80 -5.90
C ASN A 200 18.59 12.28 -6.24
N SER A 201 18.41 11.82 -7.48
CA SER A 201 17.12 11.35 -8.00
C SER A 201 16.47 10.27 -7.12
N HIS A 202 17.29 9.43 -6.49
CA HIS A 202 16.81 8.33 -5.64
C HIS A 202 16.19 8.86 -4.35
N GLN A 203 16.85 9.82 -3.69
CA GLN A 203 16.31 10.49 -2.51
C GLN A 203 15.03 11.27 -2.85
N ILE A 204 15.00 11.98 -3.99
CA ILE A 204 13.81 12.71 -4.44
C ILE A 204 12.63 11.76 -4.66
N MET A 205 12.86 10.62 -5.31
CA MET A 205 11.83 9.60 -5.49
C MET A 205 11.26 9.12 -4.15
N HIS A 206 12.09 8.86 -3.14
CA HIS A 206 11.60 8.45 -1.81
C HIS A 206 10.71 9.51 -1.18
N VAL A 207 11.11 10.79 -1.23
CA VAL A 207 10.29 11.90 -0.71
C VAL A 207 8.93 11.95 -1.41
N LEU A 208 8.91 11.82 -2.74
CA LEU A 208 7.67 11.82 -3.51
C LEU A 208 6.78 10.59 -3.22
N VAL A 209 7.38 9.41 -3.02
CA VAL A 209 6.66 8.19 -2.62
C VAL A 209 6.05 8.34 -1.22
N VAL A 210 6.75 8.96 -0.27
CA VAL A 210 6.17 9.29 1.05
C VAL A 210 4.96 10.21 0.89
N GLY A 211 5.08 11.27 0.07
CA GLY A 211 3.95 12.12 -0.27
C GLY A 211 2.79 11.34 -0.88
N SER A 212 3.06 10.43 -1.82
CA SER A 212 2.06 9.54 -2.42
C SER A 212 1.30 8.72 -1.37
N ILE A 213 1.99 8.14 -0.39
CA ILE A 213 1.37 7.37 0.71
C ILE A 213 0.49 8.25 1.61
N LEU A 214 0.87 9.51 1.87
CA LEU A 214 0.05 10.45 2.64
C LEU A 214 -1.26 10.78 1.91
N TYR A 215 -1.19 11.02 0.60
CA TYR A 215 -2.38 11.22 -0.23
C TYR A 215 -3.26 9.99 -0.32
N LEU A 216 -2.67 8.78 -0.37
CA LEU A 216 -3.42 7.53 -0.26
C LEU A 216 -4.21 7.48 1.05
N HIS A 217 -3.54 7.78 2.17
CA HIS A 217 -4.15 7.77 3.49
C HIS A 217 -5.34 8.73 3.59
N TRP A 218 -5.17 9.99 3.18
CA TRP A 218 -6.25 10.98 3.19
C TRP A 218 -7.42 10.58 2.29
N GLY A 219 -7.14 10.09 1.08
CA GLY A 219 -8.19 9.60 0.18
C GLY A 219 -8.98 8.42 0.75
N VAL A 220 -8.30 7.49 1.43
CA VAL A 220 -8.98 6.35 2.08
C VAL A 220 -9.80 6.79 3.28
N LEU A 221 -9.30 7.73 4.09
CA LEU A 221 -10.09 8.29 5.19
C LEU A 221 -11.37 8.95 4.69
N ASP A 222 -11.28 9.76 3.63
CA ASP A 222 -12.45 10.39 3.00
C ASP A 222 -13.48 9.34 2.54
N ASP A 223 -13.03 8.25 1.90
CA ASP A 223 -13.91 7.17 1.47
C ASP A 223 -14.55 6.42 2.66
N LEU A 224 -13.79 6.17 3.74
CA LEU A 224 -14.32 5.50 4.93
C LEU A 224 -15.38 6.35 5.65
N LEU A 225 -15.13 7.65 5.78
CA LEU A 225 -16.08 8.59 6.36
C LEU A 225 -17.36 8.69 5.52
N TRP A 226 -17.20 8.72 4.19
CA TRP A 226 -18.32 8.71 3.26
C TRP A 226 -19.17 7.44 3.38
N ILE A 227 -18.53 6.25 3.40
CA ILE A 227 -19.21 4.94 3.53
C ILE A 227 -20.09 4.90 4.78
N ASN A 228 -19.63 5.45 5.90
CA ASN A 228 -20.39 5.44 7.16
C ASN A 228 -21.75 6.16 7.07
N SER A 229 -21.89 7.09 6.12
CA SER A 229 -23.12 7.89 5.93
C SER A 229 -23.90 7.51 4.68
N TYR A 230 -23.33 6.70 3.79
CA TYR A 230 -23.89 6.42 2.48
C TYR A 230 -24.70 5.11 2.49
N ASN A 231 -25.92 5.17 1.96
CA ASN A 231 -26.76 4.00 1.74
C ASN A 231 -26.78 3.67 0.25
N CYS A 232 -26.55 2.40 -0.08
CA CYS A 232 -26.70 1.93 -1.45
C CYS A 232 -28.16 2.07 -1.90
N PRO A 233 -28.42 2.44 -3.17
CA PRO A 233 -29.76 2.41 -3.72
C PRO A 233 -30.35 1.02 -3.54
N SER A 234 -31.57 0.95 -3.01
CA SER A 234 -32.38 -0.26 -3.07
C SER A 234 -32.89 -0.35 -4.50
N ASP A 235 -32.28 -1.20 -5.31
CA ASP A 235 -32.89 -1.64 -6.57
C ASP A 235 -34.22 -2.38 -6.28
#